data_AF-A0A254NCJ9-F1
#
_entry.id   AF-A0A254NCJ9-F1
#
_cell.length_a   1.000
_cell.length_b   1.000
_cell.length_c   1.000
_cell.angle_alpha   90.00
_cell.angle_beta   90.00
_cell.angle_gamma   90.00
#
_symmetry.space_group_name_H-M   'P 1'
#
loop_
_entity.id
_entity.type
_entity.pdbx_description
1 polymer ?
#
loop_
_entity_poly.entity_id
_entity_poly.type
_entity_poly.pdbx_seq_one_letter_code
_entity_poly.pdbx_strand_id
1 'polypeptide(L)'
;MTKYLWQAAVRRVSLMCLLVCPALPCQAADDTARFGDSVEYQGQSIKLRKAYRDYDEFRNDTKNLAPGEADRAAQLVESTSLPKEFPDRRQMVAAVLKLKFPGYGLHAFGERAKPDGSVLALFGVEVPQAGRTRFLLLRNDGDSFSLIDDFVSSDGAGIADVTVRDGKLVYLSRQRLVVVERPLAAK
;
A
#
# COMPACT_ATOMS: atom_id res chain seq x y z
N MET A 1 -48.24 -28.27 -2.52
CA MET A 1 -48.76 -28.58 -3.87
C MET A 1 -49.74 -27.50 -4.32
N THR A 2 -49.31 -26.45 -5.00
CA THR A 2 -50.15 -25.76 -6.01
C THR A 2 -49.27 -24.93 -6.93
N LYS A 3 -49.32 -25.26 -8.22
CA LYS A 3 -48.64 -24.60 -9.33
C LYS A 3 -49.49 -23.42 -9.79
N TYR A 4 -48.88 -22.30 -10.15
CA TYR A 4 -49.48 -21.39 -11.14
C TYR A 4 -48.44 -20.96 -12.17
N LEU A 5 -48.61 -21.56 -13.35
CA LEU A 5 -48.12 -21.11 -14.64
C LEU A 5 -48.79 -19.78 -15.01
N TRP A 6 -48.03 -18.83 -15.56
CA TRP A 6 -48.54 -17.95 -16.62
C TRP A 6 -47.50 -17.77 -17.72
N GLN A 7 -48.00 -17.98 -18.94
CA GLN A 7 -47.31 -17.98 -20.21
C GLN A 7 -47.18 -16.57 -20.80
N ALA A 8 -46.11 -16.42 -21.58
CA ALA A 8 -45.99 -15.72 -22.86
C ALA A 8 -46.31 -14.23 -22.97
N ALA A 9 -45.30 -13.49 -23.44
CA ALA A 9 -45.47 -12.64 -24.61
C ALA A 9 -44.13 -12.46 -25.34
N VAL A 10 -44.01 -13.15 -26.46
CA VAL A 10 -42.98 -12.97 -27.48
C VAL A 10 -43.25 -11.66 -28.22
N ARG A 11 -42.26 -10.77 -28.31
CA ARG A 11 -42.17 -9.81 -29.42
C ARG A 11 -40.76 -9.80 -29.99
N ARG A 12 -40.64 -10.50 -31.12
CA ARG A 12 -39.57 -10.33 -32.10
C ARG A 12 -39.70 -8.93 -32.68
N VAL A 13 -38.63 -8.14 -32.60
CA VAL A 13 -38.39 -7.05 -33.55
C VAL A 13 -36.95 -7.23 -34.03
N SER A 14 -36.83 -7.86 -35.20
CA SER A 14 -35.61 -7.84 -36.00
C SER A 14 -35.50 -6.45 -36.61
N LEU A 15 -34.48 -5.69 -36.23
CA LEU A 15 -34.05 -4.53 -37.00
C LEU A 15 -32.61 -4.76 -37.45
N MET A 16 -32.50 -5.19 -38.70
CA MET A 16 -31.26 -5.31 -39.45
C MET A 16 -30.76 -3.89 -39.74
N CYS A 17 -29.74 -3.43 -39.01
CA CYS A 17 -29.03 -2.20 -39.32
C CYS A 17 -27.67 -2.57 -39.93
N LEU A 18 -27.65 -2.74 -41.24
CA LEU A 18 -26.44 -2.80 -42.05
C LEU A 18 -25.89 -1.38 -42.19
N LEU A 19 -25.16 -0.92 -41.16
CA LEU A 19 -24.36 0.30 -41.23
C LEU A 19 -22.97 -0.08 -41.73
N VAL A 20 -22.70 0.34 -42.96
CA VAL A 20 -21.36 0.41 -43.55
C VAL A 20 -20.55 1.40 -42.71
N CYS A 21 -19.72 0.90 -41.79
CA CYS A 21 -18.73 1.72 -41.10
C CYS A 21 -17.58 2.01 -42.08
N PRO A 22 -17.36 3.26 -42.52
CA PRO A 22 -16.09 3.61 -43.12
C PRO A 22 -15.01 3.40 -42.05
N ALA A 23 -13.95 2.67 -42.42
CA ALA A 23 -12.78 2.45 -41.58
C ALA A 23 -12.13 3.80 -41.27
N LEU A 24 -12.55 4.43 -40.18
CA LEU A 24 -11.80 5.50 -39.56
C LEU A 24 -10.46 4.89 -39.14
N PRO A 25 -9.31 5.48 -39.51
CA PRO A 25 -8.04 5.06 -38.95
C PRO A 25 -8.17 5.20 -37.44
N CYS A 26 -8.11 4.07 -36.75
CA CYS A 26 -7.96 4.00 -35.31
C CYS A 26 -6.60 4.64 -35.02
N GLN A 27 -6.59 5.97 -34.85
CA GLN A 27 -5.48 6.66 -34.22
C GLN A 27 -5.46 6.12 -32.81
N ALA A 28 -4.65 5.08 -32.61
CA ALA A 28 -4.13 4.73 -31.30
C ALA A 28 -3.49 6.02 -30.80
N ALA A 29 -4.24 6.79 -30.02
CA ALA A 29 -3.68 7.84 -29.20
C ALA A 29 -2.61 7.12 -28.40
N ASP A 30 -1.35 7.41 -28.72
CA ASP A 30 -0.20 6.93 -27.99
C ASP A 30 -0.28 7.60 -26.63
N ASP A 31 -1.10 7.02 -25.75
CA ASP A 31 -1.44 7.47 -24.41
C ASP A 31 -0.26 7.14 -23.48
N THR A 32 0.95 7.44 -23.95
CA THR A 32 2.14 7.57 -23.12
C THR A 32 2.00 8.88 -22.35
N ALA A 33 1.01 8.89 -21.45
CA ALA A 33 0.84 9.91 -20.44
C ALA A 33 2.19 10.03 -19.71
N ARG A 34 2.95 11.09 -20.05
CA ARG A 34 4.25 11.33 -19.47
C ARG A 34 4.08 11.43 -17.96
N PHE A 35 4.88 10.68 -17.21
CA PHE A 35 4.87 10.72 -15.75
C PHE A 35 5.21 12.11 -15.20
N GLY A 36 5.83 12.96 -16.02
CA GLY A 36 6.15 14.35 -15.69
C GLY A 36 7.45 14.46 -14.91
N ASP A 37 7.73 15.65 -14.39
CA ASP A 37 8.93 15.97 -13.60
C ASP A 37 8.62 16.25 -12.11
N SER A 38 7.42 15.87 -11.66
CA SER A 38 6.96 15.96 -10.28
C SER A 38 5.94 14.87 -9.96
N VAL A 39 5.84 14.46 -8.70
CA VAL A 39 4.76 13.60 -8.19
C VAL A 39 4.03 14.27 -7.04
N GLU A 40 2.71 14.10 -6.98
CA GLU A 40 1.92 14.52 -5.83
C GLU A 40 1.96 13.45 -4.74
N TYR A 41 2.31 13.84 -3.52
CA TYR A 41 2.35 12.97 -2.35
C TYR A 41 1.93 13.73 -1.10
N GLN A 42 0.91 13.23 -0.40
CA GLN A 42 0.32 13.87 0.80
C GLN A 42 -0.06 15.35 0.57
N GLY A 43 -0.56 15.67 -0.63
CA GLY A 43 -0.94 17.04 -1.01
C GLY A 43 0.24 17.97 -1.28
N GLN A 44 1.46 17.43 -1.41
CA GLN A 44 2.65 18.17 -1.77
C GLN A 44 3.21 17.67 -3.10
N SER A 45 3.59 18.62 -3.94
CA SER A 45 4.34 18.33 -5.16
C SER A 45 5.81 18.08 -4.82
N ILE A 46 6.34 16.91 -5.17
CA ILE A 46 7.72 16.48 -4.97
C ILE A 46 8.44 16.50 -6.30
N LYS A 47 9.53 17.26 -6.41
CA LYS A 47 10.27 17.39 -7.66
C LYS A 47 11.08 16.13 -7.95
N LEU A 48 10.94 15.63 -9.17
CA LEU A 48 11.74 14.52 -9.68
C LEU A 48 13.04 15.05 -10.28
N ARG A 49 14.07 14.20 -10.33
CA ARG A 49 15.38 14.56 -10.87
C ARG A 49 15.33 14.97 -12.34
N LYS A 50 14.39 14.39 -13.08
CA LYS A 50 14.13 14.63 -14.50
C LYS A 50 12.66 14.28 -14.79
N ALA A 51 12.20 14.64 -15.98
CA ALA A 51 10.96 14.10 -16.49
C ALA A 51 11.14 12.60 -16.82
N TYR A 52 10.23 11.76 -16.33
CA TYR A 52 10.20 10.34 -16.68
C TYR A 52 9.17 10.08 -17.78
N ARG A 53 9.48 9.15 -18.68
CA ARG A 53 8.57 8.77 -19.75
C ARG A 53 7.36 8.03 -19.19
N ASP A 54 7.61 7.10 -18.27
CA ASP A 54 6.62 6.22 -17.69
C ASP A 54 6.96 5.88 -16.22
N TYR A 55 6.02 5.23 -15.53
CA TYR A 55 6.18 4.83 -14.13
C TYR A 55 7.31 3.82 -13.93
N ASP A 56 7.56 2.94 -14.91
CA ASP A 56 8.60 1.92 -14.82
C ASP A 56 10.00 2.54 -14.86
N GLU A 57 10.23 3.55 -15.72
CA GLU A 57 11.47 4.33 -15.71
C GLU A 57 11.67 5.02 -14.35
N PHE A 58 10.61 5.63 -13.80
CA PHE A 58 10.65 6.32 -12.52
C PHE A 58 10.97 5.41 -11.33
N ARG A 59 10.30 4.25 -11.22
CA ARG A 59 10.50 3.32 -10.08
C ARG A 59 11.83 2.58 -10.12
N ASN A 60 12.42 2.41 -11.30
CA ASN A 60 13.67 1.67 -11.47
C ASN A 60 14.91 2.58 -11.35
N ASP A 61 14.72 3.91 -11.35
CA ASP A 61 15.78 4.88 -11.09
C ASP A 61 15.97 5.09 -9.58
N THR A 62 17.07 4.53 -9.05
CA THR A 62 17.45 4.66 -7.63
C THR A 62 17.74 6.10 -7.19
N LYS A 63 17.89 7.03 -8.13
CA LYS A 63 18.12 8.47 -7.90
C LYS A 63 17.03 9.31 -8.57
N ASN A 64 15.77 8.90 -8.41
CA ASN A 64 14.62 9.52 -9.07
C ASN A 64 14.16 10.88 -8.51
N LEU A 65 14.53 11.23 -7.28
CA LEU A 65 14.22 12.51 -6.65
C LEU A 65 15.27 13.58 -6.98
N ALA A 66 14.84 14.84 -7.10
CA ALA A 66 15.74 15.96 -7.29
C ALA A 66 16.65 16.19 -6.05
N PRO A 67 17.80 16.86 -6.20
CA PRO A 67 18.64 17.20 -5.05
C PRO A 67 17.86 17.96 -3.96
N GLY A 68 17.95 17.49 -2.72
CA GLY A 68 17.21 18.06 -1.57
C GLY A 68 15.77 17.53 -1.40
N GLU A 69 15.19 16.84 -2.39
CA GLU A 69 13.84 16.27 -2.28
C GLU A 69 13.80 14.94 -1.55
N ALA A 70 14.92 14.21 -1.51
CA ALA A 70 15.02 12.94 -0.78
C ALA A 70 14.69 13.12 0.71
N ASP A 71 15.32 14.10 1.37
CA ASP A 71 15.09 14.37 2.79
C ASP A 71 13.66 14.83 3.05
N ARG A 72 13.08 15.64 2.16
CA ARG A 72 11.70 16.09 2.26
C ARG A 72 10.72 14.92 2.10
N ALA A 73 10.91 14.08 1.09
CA ALA A 73 10.07 12.90 0.85
C ALA A 73 10.17 11.90 2.01
N ALA A 74 11.39 11.67 2.53
CA ALA A 74 11.62 10.85 3.71
C ALA A 74 10.88 11.41 4.93
N GLN A 75 11.01 12.71 5.20
CA GLN A 75 10.32 13.37 6.30
C GLN A 75 8.80 13.24 6.18
N LEU A 76 8.23 13.35 4.97
CA LEU A 76 6.80 13.16 4.76
C LEU A 76 6.34 11.74 5.09
N VAL A 77 7.07 10.72 4.63
CA VAL A 77 6.75 9.32 4.96
C VAL A 77 6.88 9.07 6.46
N GLU A 78 7.84 9.68 7.16
CA GLU A 78 8.08 9.44 8.58
C GLU A 78 7.14 10.20 9.50
N SER A 79 6.83 11.45 9.16
CA SER A 79 5.97 12.31 9.98
C SER A 79 4.47 12.13 9.73
N THR A 80 4.09 11.45 8.64
CA THR A 80 2.67 11.19 8.35
C THR A 80 2.06 10.40 9.51
N SER A 81 1.09 11.01 10.19
CA SER A 81 0.37 10.36 11.27
C SER A 81 -0.64 9.36 10.73
N LEU A 82 -0.68 8.18 11.34
CA LEU A 82 -1.71 7.18 11.09
C LEU A 82 -2.74 7.18 12.22
N PRO A 83 -4.02 6.89 11.92
CA PRO A 83 -4.99 6.58 12.96
C PRO A 83 -4.48 5.47 13.88
N LYS A 84 -4.78 5.59 15.18
CA LYS A 84 -4.46 4.54 16.16
C LYS A 84 -5.41 3.35 16.08
N GLU A 85 -6.62 3.59 15.59
CA GLU A 85 -7.68 2.58 15.44
C GLU A 85 -8.23 2.61 14.03
N PHE A 86 -8.55 1.43 13.51
CA PHE A 86 -9.17 1.23 12.21
C PHE A 86 -10.40 0.33 12.40
N PRO A 87 -11.58 0.76 11.92
CA PRO A 87 -12.81 -0.01 12.10
C PRO A 87 -12.83 -1.35 11.38
N ASP A 88 -12.05 -1.51 10.32
CA ASP A 88 -11.99 -2.74 9.53
C ASP A 88 -10.64 -2.87 8.80
N ARG A 89 -10.39 -4.07 8.27
CA ARG A 89 -9.16 -4.40 7.52
C ARG A 89 -8.96 -3.53 6.28
N ARG A 90 -10.05 -3.18 5.58
CA ARG A 90 -9.98 -2.40 4.35
C ARG A 90 -9.53 -0.97 4.64
N GLN A 91 -10.02 -0.35 5.71
CA GLN A 91 -9.60 0.97 6.15
C GLN A 91 -8.14 0.99 6.61
N MET A 92 -7.73 -0.04 7.34
CA MET A 92 -6.33 -0.25 7.72
C MET A 92 -5.41 -0.34 6.49
N VAL A 93 -5.73 -1.22 5.54
CA VAL A 93 -4.93 -1.39 4.32
C VAL A 93 -4.91 -0.11 3.47
N ALA A 94 -6.05 0.59 3.35
CA ALA A 94 -6.12 1.86 2.62
C ALA A 94 -5.20 2.93 3.26
N ALA A 95 -5.16 3.01 4.59
CA ALA A 95 -4.29 3.93 5.30
C ALA A 95 -2.79 3.60 5.11
N VAL A 96 -2.43 2.31 5.20
CA VAL A 96 -1.04 1.85 4.97
C VAL A 96 -0.63 2.08 3.50
N LEU A 97 -1.51 1.82 2.53
CA LEU A 97 -1.24 2.08 1.12
C LEU A 97 -1.05 3.58 0.84
N LYS A 98 -1.85 4.45 1.48
CA LYS A 98 -1.71 5.90 1.37
C LYS A 98 -0.39 6.41 1.94
N LEU A 99 0.21 5.69 2.88
CA LEU A 99 1.52 6.03 3.42
C LEU A 99 2.65 5.77 2.42
N LYS A 100 2.50 4.83 1.48
CA LYS A 100 3.55 4.46 0.53
C LYS A 100 3.87 5.62 -0.42
N PHE A 101 5.14 6.01 -0.48
CA PHE A 101 5.60 6.96 -1.50
C PHE A 101 5.58 6.31 -2.90
N PRO A 102 5.12 7.01 -3.97
CA PRO A 102 5.10 6.47 -5.33
C PRO A 102 6.47 5.94 -5.78
N GLY A 103 6.52 4.73 -6.34
CA GLY A 103 7.79 4.12 -6.79
C GLY A 103 8.58 3.37 -5.70
N TYR A 104 8.17 3.44 -4.44
CA TYR A 104 8.87 2.78 -3.32
C TYR A 104 8.09 1.58 -2.76
N GLY A 105 8.78 0.76 -1.98
CA GLY A 105 8.32 -0.50 -1.44
C GLY A 105 7.28 -0.40 -0.32
N LEU A 106 6.34 -1.35 -0.34
CA LEU A 106 5.48 -1.71 0.77
C LEU A 106 5.58 -3.23 0.94
N HIS A 107 5.95 -3.67 2.14
CA HIS A 107 6.11 -5.07 2.47
C HIS A 107 5.09 -5.47 3.55
N ALA A 108 4.35 -6.54 3.30
CA ALA A 108 3.57 -7.22 4.32
C ALA A 108 4.35 -8.46 4.77
N PHE A 109 4.61 -8.56 6.07
CA PHE A 109 5.35 -9.70 6.66
C PHE A 109 4.44 -10.85 7.10
N GLY A 110 3.14 -10.71 6.80
CA GLY A 110 2.09 -11.66 7.14
C GLY A 110 1.47 -11.40 8.51
N GLU A 111 0.59 -12.32 8.88
CA GLU A 111 -0.18 -12.27 10.10
C GLU A 111 0.26 -13.39 11.07
N ARG A 112 0.18 -13.10 12.38
CA ARG A 112 0.54 -14.02 13.46
C ARG A 112 -0.55 -14.03 14.51
N ALA A 113 -1.32 -15.11 14.56
CA ALA A 113 -2.28 -15.36 15.63
C ALA A 113 -1.58 -15.42 16.99
N LYS A 114 -2.28 -14.97 18.02
CA LYS A 114 -1.86 -14.96 19.41
C LYS A 114 -2.78 -15.83 20.27
N PRO A 115 -2.31 -16.31 21.43
CA PRO A 115 -3.13 -17.16 22.31
C PRO A 115 -4.43 -16.50 22.80
N ASP A 116 -4.48 -15.17 22.86
CA ASP A 116 -5.66 -14.39 23.23
C ASP A 116 -6.70 -14.26 22.09
N GLY A 117 -6.45 -14.89 20.94
CA GLY A 117 -7.30 -14.81 19.75
C GLY A 117 -7.00 -13.61 18.84
N SER A 118 -6.16 -12.66 19.28
CA SER A 118 -5.75 -11.53 18.46
C SER A 118 -4.77 -11.93 17.36
N VAL A 119 -4.60 -11.09 16.35
CA VAL A 119 -3.65 -11.31 15.25
C VAL A 119 -2.73 -10.11 15.11
N LEU A 120 -1.42 -10.32 15.09
CA LEU A 120 -0.46 -9.27 14.74
C LEU A 120 -0.21 -9.24 13.24
N ALA A 121 -0.28 -8.04 12.64
CA ALA A 121 0.05 -7.77 11.25
C ALA A 121 1.19 -6.75 11.18
N LEU A 122 2.31 -7.15 10.57
CA LEU A 122 3.49 -6.30 10.42
C LEU A 122 3.62 -5.81 8.97
N PHE A 123 3.79 -4.51 8.81
CA PHE A 123 4.06 -3.85 7.53
C PHE A 123 5.37 -3.08 7.61
N GLY A 124 6.07 -2.98 6.47
CA GLY A 124 7.23 -2.13 6.28
C GLY A 124 7.02 -1.22 5.08
N VAL A 125 7.11 0.09 5.29
CA VAL A 125 7.04 1.11 4.24
C VAL A 125 8.43 1.65 4.01
N GLU A 126 8.92 1.54 2.79
CA GLU A 126 10.24 2.05 2.42
C GLU A 126 10.28 3.58 2.52
N VAL A 127 11.33 4.12 3.14
CA VAL A 127 11.57 5.56 3.23
C VAL A 127 12.40 6.01 2.02
N PRO A 128 11.91 6.96 1.21
CA PRO A 128 12.56 7.35 -0.05
C PRO A 128 14.03 7.72 0.08
N GLN A 129 14.88 7.02 -0.68
CA GLN A 129 16.34 7.21 -0.77
C GLN A 129 17.09 7.30 0.56
N ALA A 130 16.50 6.81 1.66
CA ALA A 130 17.07 6.97 2.99
C ALA A 130 17.68 5.69 3.57
N GLY A 131 17.59 4.56 2.85
CA GLY A 131 18.13 3.27 3.29
C GLY A 131 17.50 2.77 4.60
N ARG A 132 16.25 3.14 4.87
CA ARG A 132 15.51 2.80 6.08
C ARG A 132 14.05 2.51 5.78
N THR A 133 13.40 1.81 6.70
CA THR A 133 12.01 1.36 6.57
C THR A 133 11.23 1.80 7.81
N ARG A 134 10.03 2.35 7.60
CA ARG A 134 9.04 2.59 8.65
C ARG A 134 8.22 1.33 8.87
N PHE A 135 8.32 0.75 10.05
CA PHE A 135 7.58 -0.44 10.47
C PHE A 135 6.31 -0.05 11.18
N LEU A 136 5.21 -0.68 10.77
CA LEU A 136 3.90 -0.53 11.38
C LEU A 136 3.47 -1.89 11.89
N LEU A 137 3.23 -1.99 13.19
CA LEU A 137 2.68 -3.18 13.80
C LEU A 137 1.23 -2.91 14.21
N LEU A 138 0.32 -3.70 13.67
CA LEU A 138 -1.09 -3.62 14.00
C LEU A 138 -1.55 -4.90 14.70
N ARG A 139 -2.52 -4.76 15.61
CA ARG A 139 -3.23 -5.87 16.23
C ARG A 139 -4.68 -5.87 15.79
N ASN A 140 -5.14 -6.99 15.24
CA ASN A 140 -6.54 -7.28 15.03
C ASN A 140 -7.11 -7.93 16.30
N ASP A 141 -8.10 -7.29 16.92
CA ASP A 141 -8.80 -7.80 18.11
C ASP A 141 -10.17 -8.45 17.74
N GLY A 142 -10.37 -8.78 16.46
CA GLY A 142 -11.58 -9.42 15.91
C GLY A 142 -12.17 -8.58 14.80
N ASP A 143 -12.89 -7.53 15.18
CA ASP A 143 -13.60 -6.64 14.25
C ASP A 143 -12.77 -5.41 13.85
N SER A 144 -11.81 -4.99 14.67
CA SER A 144 -11.03 -3.77 14.49
C SER A 144 -9.52 -4.01 14.53
N PHE A 145 -8.77 -3.05 14.00
CA PHE A 145 -7.31 -3.04 14.04
C PHE A 145 -6.82 -1.84 14.86
N SER A 146 -5.87 -2.08 15.76
CA SER A 146 -5.16 -1.05 16.52
C SER A 146 -3.70 -0.98 16.08
N LEU A 147 -3.15 0.23 15.89
CA LEU A 147 -1.73 0.46 15.65
C LEU A 147 -0.97 0.40 16.98
N ILE A 148 -0.22 -0.68 17.20
CA ILE A 148 0.44 -0.96 18.48
C ILE A 148 1.91 -0.54 18.51
N ASP A 149 2.58 -0.43 17.36
CA ASP A 149 3.92 0.13 17.27
C ASP A 149 4.16 0.75 15.89
N ASP A 150 5.01 1.77 15.86
CA ASP A 150 5.32 2.59 14.69
C ASP A 150 6.72 3.19 14.88
N PHE A 151 7.68 2.74 14.08
CA PHE A 151 9.07 3.19 14.19
C PHE A 151 9.83 3.07 12.87
N VAL A 152 10.91 3.82 12.76
CA VAL A 152 11.81 3.77 11.60
C VAL A 152 13.08 3.03 11.99
N SER A 153 13.58 2.15 11.11
CA SER A 153 14.86 1.46 11.30
C SER A 153 15.66 1.39 10.00
N SER A 154 16.96 1.69 10.09
CA SER A 154 17.94 1.47 9.02
C SER A 154 18.25 -0.01 8.81
N ASP A 155 18.13 -0.82 9.86
CA ASP A 155 18.35 -2.28 9.81
C ASP A 155 17.08 -3.03 9.37
N GLY A 156 16.08 -2.29 8.90
CA GLY A 156 14.76 -2.78 8.55
C GLY A 156 14.74 -3.90 7.52
N ALA A 157 15.70 -3.92 6.58
CA ALA A 157 15.84 -5.04 5.65
C ALA A 157 16.06 -6.39 6.35
N GLY A 158 16.54 -6.37 7.59
CA GLY A 158 16.72 -7.54 8.43
C GLY A 158 15.45 -8.03 9.11
N ILE A 159 14.43 -7.20 9.32
CA ILE A 159 13.19 -7.60 10.02
C ILE A 159 12.32 -8.44 9.08
N ALA A 160 11.81 -9.56 9.60
CA ALA A 160 10.94 -10.47 8.87
C ALA A 160 9.75 -10.99 9.68
N ASP A 161 9.79 -10.87 11.00
CA ASP A 161 8.75 -11.37 11.88
C ASP A 161 8.70 -10.58 13.19
N VAL A 162 7.62 -10.75 13.94
CA VAL A 162 7.47 -10.15 15.27
C VAL A 162 6.74 -11.09 16.21
N THR A 163 7.25 -11.18 17.44
CA THR A 163 6.64 -11.94 18.52
C THR A 163 6.54 -11.12 19.79
N VAL A 164 5.73 -11.59 20.73
CA VAL A 164 5.67 -11.04 22.08
C VAL A 164 6.44 -11.98 23.00
N ARG A 165 7.35 -11.45 23.83
CA ARG A 165 8.08 -12.19 24.87
C ARG A 165 8.20 -11.29 26.09
N ASP A 166 7.83 -11.78 27.27
CA ASP A 166 7.99 -11.07 28.54
C ASP A 166 7.45 -9.63 28.52
N GLY A 167 6.29 -9.42 27.88
CA GLY A 167 5.66 -8.09 27.76
C GLY A 167 6.35 -7.13 26.78
N LYS A 168 7.25 -7.63 25.91
CA LYS A 168 7.92 -6.85 24.88
C LYS A 168 7.58 -7.34 23.48
N LEU A 169 7.62 -6.42 22.53
CA LEU A 169 7.68 -6.71 21.11
C LEU A 169 9.12 -7.07 20.73
N VAL A 170 9.32 -8.26 20.16
CA VAL A 170 10.61 -8.76 19.70
C VAL A 170 10.54 -8.95 18.20
N TYR A 171 11.23 -8.08 17.47
CA TYR A 171 11.32 -8.13 16.01
C TYR A 171 12.50 -9.01 15.62
N LEU A 172 12.23 -9.93 14.71
CA LEU A 172 13.13 -11.01 14.37
C LEU A 172 13.51 -10.97 12.90
N SER A 173 14.72 -11.42 12.60
CA SER A 173 15.15 -11.68 11.23
C SER A 173 14.57 -12.97 10.67
N ARG A 174 14.80 -13.21 9.37
CA ARG A 174 14.44 -14.48 8.72
C ARG A 174 15.11 -15.68 9.41
N GLN A 175 16.30 -15.48 9.97
CA GLN A 175 17.05 -16.48 10.74
C GLN A 175 16.64 -16.54 12.22
N ARG A 176 15.56 -15.85 12.62
CA ARG A 176 15.04 -15.79 14.00
C ARG A 176 15.99 -15.12 15.01
N LEU A 177 16.95 -14.33 14.52
CA LEU A 177 17.80 -13.49 15.37
C LEU A 177 17.03 -12.24 15.79
N VAL A 178 17.26 -11.77 17.02
CA VAL A 178 16.67 -10.52 17.51
C VAL A 178 17.30 -9.35 16.77
N VAL A 179 16.47 -8.52 16.15
CA VAL A 179 16.89 -7.27 15.47
C VAL A 179 16.63 -6.08 16.38
N VAL A 180 15.43 -6.00 16.95
CA VAL A 180 15.06 -4.92 17.88
C VAL A 180 14.03 -5.41 18.90
N GLU A 181 14.17 -4.95 20.13
CA GLU A 181 13.16 -5.10 21.18
C GLU A 181 12.51 -3.75 21.47
N ARG A 182 11.19 -3.76 21.65
CA ARG A 182 10.41 -2.56 21.96
C ARG A 182 9.40 -2.87 23.07
N PRO A 183 9.09 -1.91 23.95
CA PRO A 183 8.04 -2.12 24.94
C PRO A 183 6.71 -2.37 24.24
N LEU A 184 5.93 -3.34 24.72
CA LEU A 184 4.54 -3.43 24.32
C LEU A 184 3.79 -2.34 25.08
N ALA A 185 3.25 -1.35 24.36
CA ALA A 185 2.44 -0.32 24.99
C ALA A 185 1.26 -0.97 25.74
N ALA A 186 1.06 -0.58 27.00
CA ALA A 186 -0.14 -0.95 27.74
C ALA A 186 -1.36 -0.34 27.03
N LYS A 187 -2.45 -1.11 26.91
CA LYS A 187 -3.73 -0.61 26.38
C LYS A 187 -4.25 0.54 27.25
#